data_AF-A0A2W5PT04-F1
#
_entry.id   AF-A0A2W5PT04-F1
#
_cell.length_a   1.000
_cell.length_b   1.000
_cell.length_c   1.000
_cell.angle_alpha   90.00
_cell.angle_beta   90.00
_cell.angle_gamma   90.00
#
_symmetry.space_group_name_H-M   'P 1'
#
loop_
_entity.id
_entity.type
_entity.pdbx_description
1 polymer ?
#
loop_
_entity_poly.entity_id
_entity_poly.type
_entity_poly.pdbx_seq_one_letter_code
_entity_poly.pdbx_strand_id
1 'polypeptide(L)'
;CHGSDARGSKGFPNLTDDDWLYGGTPEKIVETIAKGRSGTMPPMAAAVGSAEDVKNLANYVLSLSGSPHDSVRAGLGKTHFTACAACHGIGGVGNQALGAPRLSDNIWLHGYGEAAIITAITQGRHGEMPAQEGRLTDAQIQVLASYVWSLSNGGSAAR
;
A
#
# COMPACT_ATOMS: atom_id res chain seq x y z
N CYS A 1 13.50 7.63 6.05
CA CYS A 1 12.14 7.21 5.65
C CYS A 1 11.95 5.70 5.78
N HIS A 2 12.69 4.89 5.02
CA HIS A 2 12.49 3.43 5.01
C HIS A 2 13.21 2.64 6.13
N GLY A 3 13.67 3.30 7.19
CA GLY A 3 14.50 2.66 8.24
C GLY A 3 15.94 2.37 7.80
N SER A 4 16.82 2.11 8.77
CA SER A 4 18.22 1.74 8.50
C SER A 4 18.37 0.32 7.98
N ASP A 5 17.42 -0.54 8.31
CA ASP A 5 17.30 -1.92 7.87
C ASP A 5 16.36 -2.09 6.65
N ALA A 6 15.92 -0.97 6.07
CA ALA A 6 14.99 -0.91 4.94
C ALA A 6 13.60 -1.51 5.20
N ARG A 7 13.25 -1.80 6.46
CA ARG A 7 11.95 -2.42 6.82
C ARG A 7 10.78 -1.44 6.94
N GLY A 8 11.03 -0.16 6.66
CA GLY A 8 10.00 0.86 6.68
C GLY A 8 9.59 1.28 8.08
N SER A 9 8.45 1.96 8.15
CA SER A 9 7.75 2.35 9.38
C SER A 9 6.31 2.71 9.03
N LYS A 10 5.49 3.13 9.98
CA LYS A 10 4.10 3.54 9.68
C LYS A 10 4.10 4.65 8.62
N GLY A 11 3.50 4.37 7.46
CA GLY A 11 3.43 5.26 6.30
C GLY A 11 4.61 5.14 5.32
N PHE A 12 5.64 4.36 5.63
CA PHE A 12 6.80 4.13 4.76
C PHE A 12 6.96 2.64 4.45
N PRO A 13 6.90 2.24 3.16
CA PRO A 13 6.97 0.83 2.76
C PRO A 13 8.21 0.10 3.28
N ASN A 14 8.04 -1.18 3.56
CA ASN A 14 9.13 -2.14 3.73
C ASN A 14 9.70 -2.47 2.34
N LEU A 15 11.01 -2.32 2.16
CA LEU A 15 11.67 -2.59 0.88
C LEU A 15 12.30 -3.98 0.82
N THR A 16 12.18 -4.75 1.91
CA THR A 16 12.75 -6.09 2.08
C THR A 16 11.75 -7.21 1.85
N ASP A 17 10.45 -6.89 1.74
CA ASP A 17 9.42 -7.87 1.42
C ASP A 17 9.04 -7.85 -0.07
N ASP A 18 8.07 -8.69 -0.41
CA ASP A 18 7.61 -8.89 -1.79
C ASP A 18 6.36 -8.05 -2.12
N ASP A 19 5.95 -7.10 -1.26
CA ASP A 19 4.78 -6.24 -1.51
C ASP A 19 5.16 -4.88 -2.10
N TRP A 20 4.96 -4.77 -3.41
CA TRP A 20 5.36 -3.60 -4.18
C TRP A 20 4.16 -2.78 -4.64
N LEU A 21 4.03 -1.56 -4.11
CA LEU A 21 2.98 -0.62 -4.49
C LEU A 21 3.04 -0.20 -5.96
N TYR A 22 4.24 -0.04 -6.54
CA TYR A 22 4.44 0.44 -7.92
C TYR A 22 5.16 -0.58 -8.83
N GLY A 23 5.20 -1.85 -8.40
CA GLY A 23 5.94 -2.92 -9.08
C GLY A 23 7.37 -3.08 -8.56
N GLY A 24 7.81 -4.34 -8.45
CA GLY A 24 9.11 -4.73 -7.90
C GLY A 24 10.17 -5.11 -8.93
N THR A 25 9.92 -4.88 -10.23
CA THR A 25 10.95 -5.13 -11.25
C THR A 25 12.08 -4.09 -11.14
N PRO A 26 13.32 -4.42 -11.52
CA PRO A 26 14.43 -3.46 -11.48
C PRO A 26 14.10 -2.14 -12.17
N GLU A 27 13.42 -2.18 -13.32
CA GLU A 27 13.02 -0.99 -14.08
C GLU A 27 12.03 -0.12 -13.30
N LYS A 28 11.07 -0.75 -12.60
CA LYS A 28 10.08 -0.03 -11.79
C LYS A 28 10.67 0.57 -10.52
N ILE A 29 11.68 -0.08 -9.95
CA ILE A 29 12.42 0.45 -8.81
C ILE A 29 13.26 1.66 -9.26
N VAL A 30 13.97 1.57 -10.38
CA VAL A 30 14.70 2.71 -10.97
C VAL A 30 13.75 3.87 -11.26
N GLU A 31 12.61 3.60 -11.91
CA GLU A 31 11.61 4.63 -12.23
C GLU A 31 11.10 5.33 -10.96
N THR A 32 10.80 4.54 -9.91
CA THR A 32 10.35 5.05 -8.61
C THR A 32 11.41 5.91 -7.95
N ILE A 33 12.67 5.50 -7.94
CA ILE A 33 13.76 6.25 -7.31
C ILE A 33 14.04 7.55 -8.09
N ALA A 34 14.12 7.47 -9.42
CA ALA A 34 14.44 8.62 -10.26
C ALA A 34 13.34 9.68 -10.19
N LYS A 35 12.10 9.29 -10.57
CA LYS A 35 10.99 10.21 -10.79
C LYS A 35 10.13 10.46 -9.56
N GLY A 36 10.35 9.69 -8.49
CA GLY A 36 9.47 9.69 -7.34
C GLY A 36 8.13 9.04 -7.61
N ARG A 37 7.27 9.02 -6.58
CA ARG A 37 5.89 8.53 -6.64
C ARG A 37 5.00 9.38 -5.74
N SER A 38 3.76 9.57 -6.16
CA SER A 38 2.72 10.21 -5.36
C SER A 38 1.48 9.33 -5.37
N GLY A 39 1.17 8.73 -4.23
CA GLY A 39 -0.03 7.93 -4.02
C GLY A 39 -1.06 8.76 -3.28
N THR A 40 -2.29 8.82 -3.79
CA THR A 40 -3.38 9.53 -3.13
C THR A 40 -4.63 8.66 -3.08
N MET A 41 -5.08 8.39 -1.86
CA MET A 41 -6.41 7.88 -1.56
C MET A 41 -7.25 9.06 -1.07
N PRO A 42 -8.28 9.52 -1.82
CA PRO A 42 -9.14 10.59 -1.36
C PRO A 42 -9.98 10.15 -0.15
N PRO A 43 -10.54 11.09 0.63
CA PRO A 43 -11.59 10.79 1.59
C PRO A 43 -12.79 10.12 0.90
N MET A 44 -13.15 8.92 1.34
CA MET A 44 -14.20 8.10 0.75
C MET A 44 -15.47 8.02 1.60
N ALA A 45 -15.49 8.57 2.82
CA ALA A 45 -16.66 8.48 3.70
C ALA A 45 -17.97 8.91 3.03
N ALA A 46 -17.96 10.01 2.27
CA ALA A 46 -19.14 10.49 1.55
C ALA A 46 -19.61 9.53 0.44
N ALA A 47 -18.69 8.80 -0.19
CA ALA A 47 -19.02 7.80 -1.21
C ALA A 47 -19.54 6.48 -0.58
N VAL A 48 -19.21 6.23 0.68
CA VAL A 48 -19.64 5.03 1.43
C VAL A 48 -21.02 5.24 2.06
N GLY A 49 -21.27 6.41 2.64
CA GLY A 49 -22.55 6.76 3.27
C GLY A 49 -22.38 7.20 4.72
N SER A 50 -23.01 6.48 5.65
CA SER A 50 -22.98 6.78 7.07
C SER A 50 -21.69 6.32 7.75
N ALA A 51 -21.45 6.79 8.98
CA ALA A 51 -20.35 6.29 9.81
C ALA A 51 -20.47 4.77 10.09
N GLU A 52 -21.70 4.25 10.17
CA GLU A 52 -21.95 2.83 10.34
C GLU A 52 -21.60 2.05 9.07
N ASP A 53 -21.87 2.60 7.89
CA ASP A 53 -21.47 1.98 6.61
C ASP A 53 -19.96 1.94 6.46
N VAL A 54 -19.25 2.99 6.89
CA VAL A 54 -17.78 3.02 6.93
C VAL A 54 -17.24 1.94 7.88
N LYS A 55 -17.88 1.74 9.03
CA LYS A 55 -17.51 0.67 9.97
C LYS A 55 -17.78 -0.73 9.41
N ASN A 56 -18.89 -0.91 8.72
CA ASN A 56 -19.22 -2.15 8.02
C ASN A 56 -18.20 -2.45 6.93
N LEU A 57 -17.87 -1.45 6.11
CA LEU A 57 -16.84 -1.56 5.08
C LEU A 57 -15.46 -1.86 5.67
N ALA A 58 -15.09 -1.24 6.80
CA ALA A 58 -13.82 -1.54 7.47
C ALA A 58 -13.71 -3.02 7.88
N ASN A 59 -14.80 -3.61 8.38
CA ASN A 59 -14.86 -5.03 8.69
C ASN A 59 -14.82 -5.91 7.43
N TYR A 60 -15.43 -5.47 6.32
CA TYR A 60 -15.28 -6.17 5.05
C TYR A 60 -13.83 -6.16 4.56
N VAL A 61 -13.15 -5.02 4.63
CA VAL A 61 -11.73 -4.90 4.26
C VAL A 61 -10.84 -5.81 5.13
N LEU A 62 -11.08 -5.89 6.44
CA LEU A 62 -10.38 -6.85 7.31
C LEU A 62 -10.63 -8.30 6.88
N SER A 63 -11.83 -8.62 6.41
CA SER A 63 -12.15 -9.98 5.96
C SER A 63 -11.39 -10.39 4.68
N LEU A 64 -10.98 -9.42 3.84
CA LEU A 64 -10.24 -9.69 2.59
C LEU A 64 -8.88 -10.36 2.85
N SER A 65 -8.23 -10.05 3.96
CA SER A 65 -6.96 -10.67 4.37
C SER A 65 -7.10 -11.80 5.38
N GLY A 66 -8.34 -12.15 5.74
CA GLY A 66 -8.61 -13.14 6.79
C GLY A 66 -8.32 -12.63 8.20
N SER A 67 -8.17 -11.32 8.39
CA SER A 67 -7.97 -10.71 9.71
C SER A 67 -9.20 -10.86 10.60
N PRO A 68 -9.07 -10.91 11.93
CA PRO A 68 -10.21 -10.85 12.85
C PRO A 68 -11.15 -9.69 12.55
N HIS A 69 -12.45 -9.99 12.38
CA HIS A 69 -13.49 -9.04 12.00
C HIS A 69 -14.86 -9.50 12.50
N ASP A 70 -15.83 -8.58 12.51
CA ASP A 70 -17.25 -8.88 12.70
C ASP A 70 -17.86 -9.33 11.36
N SER A 71 -18.30 -10.59 11.28
CA SER A 71 -18.80 -11.20 10.04
C SER A 71 -20.13 -10.61 9.56
N VAL A 72 -20.99 -10.16 10.48
CA VAL A 72 -22.26 -9.50 10.13
C VAL A 72 -21.95 -8.16 9.47
N ARG A 73 -21.04 -7.39 10.06
CA ARG A 73 -20.59 -6.11 9.51
C ARG A 73 -19.88 -6.28 8.18
N ALA A 74 -19.02 -7.28 8.05
CA ALA A 74 -18.35 -7.58 6.78
C ALA A 74 -19.37 -7.92 5.67
N GLY A 75 -20.41 -8.70 5.99
CA GLY A 75 -21.51 -8.99 5.07
C GLY A 75 -22.21 -7.72 4.59
N LEU A 76 -22.54 -6.80 5.51
CA LEU A 76 -23.16 -5.51 5.20
C LEU A 76 -22.21 -4.57 4.42
N GLY A 77 -20.93 -4.60 4.73
CA GLY A 77 -19.91 -3.74 4.12
C GLY A 77 -19.53 -4.10 2.69
N LYS A 78 -19.80 -5.34 2.25
CA LYS A 78 -19.38 -5.88 0.96
C LYS A 78 -19.85 -5.04 -0.23
N THR A 79 -21.09 -4.57 -0.20
CA THR A 79 -21.68 -3.77 -1.29
C THR A 79 -21.00 -2.41 -1.44
N HIS A 80 -20.60 -1.80 -0.31
CA HIS A 80 -19.89 -0.52 -0.28
C HIS A 80 -18.48 -0.60 -0.87
N PHE A 81 -17.86 -1.79 -0.92
CA PHE A 81 -16.53 -1.96 -1.50
C PHE A 81 -16.47 -1.72 -3.02
N THR A 82 -17.63 -1.67 -3.70
CA THR A 82 -17.70 -1.40 -5.14
C THR A 82 -16.97 -0.10 -5.52
N ALA A 83 -17.08 0.94 -4.69
CA ALA A 83 -16.36 2.21 -4.90
C ALA A 83 -14.84 2.06 -4.70
N CYS A 84 -14.41 1.17 -3.81
CA CYS A 84 -13.01 0.92 -3.51
C CYS A 84 -12.32 0.08 -4.59
N ALA A 85 -13.05 -0.84 -5.22
CA ALA A 85 -12.55 -1.75 -6.23
C ALA A 85 -12.03 -1.03 -7.49
N ALA A 86 -12.48 0.20 -7.76
CA ALA A 86 -11.98 1.02 -8.86
C ALA A 86 -10.47 1.29 -8.76
N CYS A 87 -9.95 1.43 -7.53
CA CYS A 87 -8.53 1.66 -7.28
C CYS A 87 -7.83 0.43 -6.71
N HIS A 88 -8.47 -0.28 -5.76
CA HIS A 88 -7.86 -1.43 -5.09
C HIS A 88 -8.13 -2.78 -5.76
N GLY A 89 -8.82 -2.79 -6.90
CA GLY A 89 -9.19 -4.00 -7.62
C GLY A 89 -10.31 -4.79 -6.95
N ILE A 90 -10.93 -5.69 -7.72
CA ILE A 90 -11.92 -6.63 -7.20
C ILE A 90 -11.25 -7.54 -6.17
N GLY A 91 -11.84 -7.64 -4.98
CA GLY A 91 -11.26 -8.42 -3.87
C GLY A 91 -10.07 -7.74 -3.17
N GLY A 92 -9.74 -6.49 -3.49
CA GLY A 92 -8.66 -5.77 -2.81
C GLY A 92 -7.27 -6.26 -3.18
N VAL A 93 -7.08 -6.72 -4.42
CA VAL A 93 -5.78 -7.21 -4.93
C VAL A 93 -4.73 -6.11 -5.14
N GLY A 94 -5.12 -4.84 -5.05
CA GLY A 94 -4.29 -3.67 -5.28
C GLY A 94 -4.22 -3.26 -6.77
N ASN A 95 -3.57 -2.13 -7.03
CA ASN A 95 -3.33 -1.64 -8.39
C ASN A 95 -1.99 -0.90 -8.47
N GLN A 96 -1.01 -1.54 -9.08
CA GLN A 96 0.35 -0.99 -9.17
C GLN A 96 0.47 0.24 -10.08
N ALA A 97 -0.46 0.42 -11.03
CA ALA A 97 -0.47 1.62 -11.86
C ALA A 97 -0.84 2.87 -11.05
N LEU A 98 -1.59 2.71 -9.97
CA LEU A 98 -2.03 3.80 -9.09
C LEU A 98 -1.25 3.87 -7.77
N GLY A 99 -0.39 2.88 -7.48
CA GLY A 99 0.19 2.74 -6.15
C GLY A 99 -0.79 2.28 -5.09
N ALA A 100 -1.96 1.75 -5.49
CA ALA A 100 -3.00 1.35 -4.55
C ALA A 100 -2.58 0.05 -3.87
N PRO A 101 -2.45 0.02 -2.53
CA PRO A 101 -2.01 -1.16 -1.81
C PRO A 101 -3.03 -2.29 -1.95
N ARG A 102 -2.51 -3.51 -1.85
CA ARG A 102 -3.33 -4.69 -1.66
C ARG A 102 -3.96 -4.61 -0.26
N LEU A 103 -5.24 -4.96 -0.20
CA LEU A 103 -6.04 -5.00 1.03
C LEU A 103 -6.33 -6.46 1.45
N SER A 104 -6.05 -7.41 0.56
CA SER A 104 -6.24 -8.84 0.77
C SER A 104 -5.01 -9.54 1.37
N ASP A 105 -4.01 -8.80 1.83
CA ASP A 105 -2.84 -9.33 2.52
C ASP A 105 -2.73 -8.78 3.95
N ASN A 106 -1.68 -9.21 4.65
CA ASN A 106 -1.43 -8.84 6.04
C ASN A 106 -0.41 -7.70 6.17
N ILE A 107 -0.19 -6.90 5.11
CA ILE A 107 0.81 -5.83 5.06
C ILE A 107 0.11 -4.47 5.17
N TRP A 108 0.17 -3.87 6.35
CA TRP A 108 -0.58 -2.66 6.69
C TRP A 108 0.29 -1.41 6.78
N LEU A 109 0.44 -0.70 5.67
CA LEU A 109 1.29 0.50 5.60
C LEU A 109 0.89 1.60 6.60
N HIS A 110 -0.41 1.84 6.77
CA HIS A 110 -0.92 2.96 7.58
C HIS A 110 -1.48 2.54 8.94
N GLY A 111 -1.11 1.35 9.41
CA GLY A 111 -1.60 0.76 10.65
C GLY A 111 -2.73 -0.23 10.43
N TYR A 112 -2.85 -1.14 11.39
CA TYR A 112 -3.74 -2.29 11.35
C TYR A 112 -5.02 -2.06 12.19
N GLY A 113 -6.09 -2.76 11.83
CA GLY A 113 -7.34 -2.84 12.58
C GLY A 113 -8.43 -1.88 12.13
N GLU A 114 -9.64 -2.09 12.63
CA GLU A 114 -10.85 -1.38 12.22
C GLU A 114 -10.68 0.15 12.29
N ALA A 115 -10.17 0.67 13.41
CA ALA A 115 -9.98 2.11 13.60
C ALA A 115 -9.01 2.73 12.59
N ALA A 116 -7.94 2.02 12.22
CA ALA A 116 -6.97 2.48 11.23
C ALA A 116 -7.60 2.56 9.82
N ILE A 117 -8.44 1.58 9.48
CA ILE A 117 -9.17 1.53 8.21
C ILE A 117 -10.24 2.61 8.15
N ILE A 118 -11.05 2.78 9.22
CA ILE A 118 -12.03 3.87 9.31
C ILE A 118 -11.33 5.22 9.13
N THR A 119 -10.19 5.43 9.78
CA THR A 119 -9.40 6.66 9.63
C THR A 119 -8.93 6.86 8.19
N ALA A 120 -8.45 5.81 7.52
CA ALA A 120 -8.02 5.88 6.13
C ALA A 120 -9.19 6.22 5.18
N ILE A 121 -10.36 5.61 5.38
CA ILE A 121 -11.56 5.88 4.57
C ILE A 121 -12.08 7.29 4.80
N THR A 122 -12.07 7.76 6.04
CA THR A 122 -12.64 9.08 6.41
C THR A 122 -11.73 10.25 6.07
N GLN A 123 -10.42 10.10 6.26
CA GLN A 123 -9.46 11.20 6.08
C GLN A 123 -8.67 11.10 4.77
N GLY A 124 -8.76 9.97 4.07
CA GLY A 124 -7.87 9.67 2.96
C GLY A 124 -6.43 9.40 3.40
N ARG A 125 -5.56 9.18 2.41
CA ARG A 125 -4.12 9.00 2.59
C ARG A 125 -3.38 9.68 1.45
N HIS A 126 -2.25 10.30 1.79
CA HIS A 126 -1.31 10.83 0.83
C HIS A 126 0.08 10.31 1.19
N GLY A 127 0.74 9.69 0.22
CA GLY A 127 2.09 9.17 0.34
C GLY A 127 2.97 9.75 -0.75
N GLU A 128 4.14 10.21 -0.37
CA GLU A 128 5.09 10.80 -1.31
C GLU A 128 6.46 10.12 -1.16
N MET A 129 6.98 9.62 -2.27
CA MET A 129 8.36 9.24 -2.45
C MET A 129 8.99 10.33 -3.32
N PRO A 130 9.81 11.23 -2.76
CA PRO A 130 10.38 12.33 -3.53
C PRO A 130 11.32 11.82 -4.62
N ALA A 131 11.29 12.47 -5.78
CA ALA A 131 12.22 12.21 -6.87
C ALA A 131 13.67 12.41 -6.40
N GLN A 132 14.56 11.49 -6.79
CA GLN A 132 15.99 11.59 -6.54
C GLN A 132 16.78 12.03 -7.76
N GLU A 133 16.14 12.16 -8.93
CA GLU A 133 16.75 12.81 -10.09
C GLU A 133 17.18 14.25 -9.73
N GLY A 134 18.33 14.67 -10.24
CA GLY A 134 18.96 15.95 -9.88
C GLY A 134 19.66 15.97 -8.51
N ARG A 135 19.40 15.00 -7.62
CA ARG A 135 20.17 14.78 -6.38
C ARG A 135 21.21 13.68 -6.53
N LEU A 136 20.87 12.65 -7.28
CA LEU A 136 21.73 11.51 -7.60
C LEU A 136 21.97 11.46 -9.11
N THR A 137 23.12 10.93 -9.50
CA THR A 137 23.39 10.60 -10.91
C THR A 137 22.65 9.34 -11.33
N ASP A 138 22.43 9.15 -12.63
CA ASP A 138 21.82 7.93 -13.16
C ASP A 138 22.53 6.66 -12.69
N ALA A 139 23.86 6.68 -12.66
CA ALA A 139 24.66 5.56 -12.16
C ALA A 139 24.41 5.28 -10.67
N GLN A 140 24.30 6.32 -9.83
CA GLN A 140 23.97 6.17 -8.42
C GLN A 140 22.56 5.60 -8.22
N ILE A 141 21.59 6.05 -9.02
CA ILE A 141 20.22 5.53 -8.99
C ILE A 141 20.19 4.05 -9.37
N GLN A 142 20.93 3.64 -10.40
CA GLN A 142 21.02 2.23 -10.82
C GLN A 142 21.61 1.34 -9.72
N VAL A 143 22.68 1.80 -9.05
CA VAL A 143 23.28 1.08 -7.92
C VAL A 143 22.30 0.97 -6.76
N LEU A 144 21.60 2.06 -6.43
CA LEU A 144 20.61 2.05 -5.35
C LEU A 144 19.43 1.14 -5.67
N ALA A 145 18.92 1.17 -6.91
CA ALA A 145 17.85 0.30 -7.36
C ALA A 145 18.25 -1.18 -7.29
N SER A 146 19.49 -1.50 -7.70
CA SER A 146 20.04 -2.86 -7.59
C SER A 146 20.13 -3.32 -6.14
N TYR A 147 20.58 -2.44 -5.24
CA TYR A 147 20.59 -2.74 -3.80
C TYR A 147 19.18 -3.00 -3.27
N VAL A 148 18.22 -2.11 -3.55
CA VAL A 148 16.82 -2.25 -3.12
C VAL A 148 16.21 -3.55 -3.65
N TRP A 149 16.42 -3.87 -4.92
CA TRP A 149 15.94 -5.11 -5.52
C TRP A 149 16.55 -6.35 -4.84
N SER A 150 17.84 -6.29 -4.49
CA SER A 150 18.53 -7.39 -3.80
C SER A 150 17.97 -7.68 -2.39
N LEU A 151 17.30 -6.71 -1.75
CA LEU A 151 16.75 -6.92 -0.40
C LEU A 151 15.57 -7.91 -0.39
N SER A 152 14.80 -7.97 -1.47
CA SER A 152 13.66 -8.88 -1.65
C SER A 152 13.99 -10.10 -2.52
N ASN A 153 15.04 -10.02 -3.35
CA ASN A 153 15.39 -11.07 -4.33
C ASN A 153 16.76 -11.73 -4.08
N GLY A 154 17.51 -11.28 -3.06
CA GLY A 154 18.88 -11.74 -2.77
C GLY A 154 19.00 -13.05 -1.99
N GLY A 155 17.87 -13.69 -1.68
CA GLY A 155 17.77 -14.95 -0.90
C GLY A 155 18.35 -16.20 -1.55
N SER A 156 19.27 -16.09 -2.52
CA SER A 156 20.07 -17.23 -3.01
C SER A 156 21.58 -17.07 -2.80
N ALA A 157 22.06 -15.96 -2.22
CA ALA A 157 23.49 -15.76 -1.97
C ALA A 157 23.89 -15.74 -0.48
N ALA A 158 22.95 -15.74 0.46
CA ALA A 158 23.26 -15.82 1.90
C ALA A 158 22.05 -16.22 2.76
N ARG A 159 21.68 -17.51 2.75
CA ARG A 159 21.19 -18.34 3.89
C ARG A 159 20.48 -19.59 3.39
#